data_AF-A0A8C9BCZ6-F1
#
_entry.id   AF-A0A8C9BCZ6-F1
#
_cell.length_a   1.000
_cell.length_b   1.000
_cell.length_c   1.000
_cell.angle_alpha   90.00
_cell.angle_beta   90.00
_cell.angle_gamma   90.00
#
_symmetry.space_group_name_H-M   'P 1'
#
loop_
_entity.id
_entity.type
_entity.pdbx_description
1 polymer ?
#
loop_
_entity_poly.entity_id
_entity_poly.type
_entity_poly.pdbx_seq_one_letter_code
_entity_poly.pdbx_strand_id
1 'polypeptide(L)'
;MEVIEKEQGQLPPFSIRQVGNYLVVDTDVSLVLLWDKGTSIFLRLSPEFKGRVCGLCGNFDDNALNDFTTRSQSVVGDVLEFGNSWKFSPSCPDAQAPKDPCTANPYRRSWAQKQCSIINAVTFSACHAHVRGVYYEACVSDACACDSGGDRECFCTAVAAYAQACHEAGVCVSWRTPDICPLFCDYYNPKGHCEWHYQPCGAPCLRTCRNPRGQYLHDVCGLEGARHGGLHLRPLWG
;
A
#
# COMPACT_ATOMS: atom_id res chain seq x y z
N MET A 1 15.29 1.00 25.04
CA MET A 1 14.10 1.75 24.60
C MET A 1 12.95 1.33 25.48
N GLU A 2 12.32 2.29 26.15
CA GLU A 2 11.11 2.04 26.92
C GLU A 2 9.95 2.06 25.92
N VAL A 3 9.31 0.92 25.70
CA VAL A 3 8.05 0.89 24.94
C VAL A 3 7.03 1.54 25.86
N ILE A 4 6.53 2.71 25.46
CA ILE A 4 5.45 3.37 26.20
C ILE A 4 4.20 2.51 25.97
N GLU A 5 3.97 1.56 26.88
CA GLU A 5 2.67 0.90 27.00
C GLU A 5 1.69 1.97 27.48
N LYS A 6 0.82 2.45 26.59
CA LYS A 6 -0.33 3.25 27.02
C LYS A 6 -1.22 2.33 27.87
N GLU A 7 -1.52 2.76 29.10
CA GLU A 7 -2.37 2.02 30.03
C GLU A 7 -3.67 1.52 29.37
N GLN A 8 -4.08 0.32 29.77
CA GLN A 8 -5.36 -0.29 29.39
C GLN A 8 -6.53 0.65 29.73
N GLY A 9 -7.11 1.29 28.71
CA GLY A 9 -8.41 1.95 28.87
C GLY A 9 -8.74 3.09 27.90
N GLN A 10 -7.77 3.75 27.28
CA GLN A 10 -8.05 4.81 26.29
C GLN A 10 -7.18 4.64 25.05
N LEU A 11 -7.74 3.98 24.05
CA LEU A 11 -7.25 4.16 22.68
C LEU A 11 -7.33 5.66 22.37
N PRO A 12 -6.25 6.29 21.86
CA PRO A 12 -6.36 7.65 21.36
C PRO A 12 -7.51 7.70 20.34
N PRO A 13 -8.27 8.81 20.28
CA PRO A 13 -9.40 8.87 19.39
C PRO A 13 -8.91 8.61 17.96
N PHE A 14 -9.66 7.78 17.26
CA PHE A 14 -9.39 7.42 15.88
C PHE A 14 -10.69 7.48 15.10
N SER A 15 -10.57 7.70 13.80
CA SER A 15 -11.69 7.61 12.88
C SER A 15 -11.36 6.64 11.76
N ILE A 16 -12.35 5.84 11.37
CA ILE A 16 -12.21 4.88 10.28
C ILE A 16 -13.10 5.34 9.13
N ARG A 17 -12.51 5.40 7.93
CA ARG A 17 -13.23 5.71 6.69
C ARG A 17 -12.76 4.80 5.57
N GLN A 18 -13.67 4.52 4.64
CA GLN A 18 -13.34 3.81 3.42
C GLN A 18 -13.08 4.82 2.30
N VAL A 19 -11.96 4.67 1.59
CA VAL A 19 -11.56 5.53 0.48
C VAL A 19 -11.08 4.65 -0.66
N GLY A 20 -11.86 4.58 -1.73
CA GLY A 20 -11.62 3.63 -2.82
C GLY A 20 -11.59 2.20 -2.28
N ASN A 21 -10.51 1.48 -2.58
CA ASN A 21 -10.30 0.10 -2.15
C ASN A 21 -9.76 0.00 -0.71
N TYR A 22 -9.35 1.11 -0.10
CA TYR A 22 -8.63 1.12 1.17
C TYR A 22 -9.53 1.44 2.36
N LEU A 23 -9.17 0.87 3.50
CA LEU A 23 -9.59 1.32 4.82
C LEU A 23 -8.53 2.29 5.35
N VAL A 24 -8.95 3.48 5.73
CA VAL A 24 -8.09 4.53 6.28
C VAL A 24 -8.44 4.73 7.74
N VAL A 25 -7.43 4.59 8.61
CA VAL A 25 -7.53 4.88 10.04
C VAL A 25 -6.75 6.17 10.31
N ASP A 26 -7.47 7.25 10.56
CA ASP A 26 -6.89 8.50 11.02
C ASP A 26 -6.81 8.46 12.56
N THR A 27 -5.65 8.79 13.11
CA THR A 27 -5.45 8.88 14.57
C THR A 27 -5.15 10.32 14.97
N ASP A 28 -5.57 10.71 16.18
CA ASP A 28 -5.33 12.05 16.72
C ASP A 28 -3.83 12.39 16.96
N VAL A 29 -2.94 11.41 16.81
CA VAL A 29 -1.48 11.56 16.96
C VAL A 29 -0.76 11.73 15.62
N SER A 30 -1.43 12.33 14.62
CA SER A 30 -0.88 12.62 13.28
C SER A 30 -0.29 11.40 12.54
N LEU A 31 -0.74 10.19 12.88
CA LEU A 31 -0.46 8.94 12.19
C LEU A 31 -1.71 8.52 11.39
N VAL A 32 -1.52 8.16 10.12
CA VAL A 32 -2.57 7.57 9.29
C VAL A 32 -2.12 6.20 8.79
N LEU A 33 -3.00 5.21 8.98
CA LEU A 33 -2.84 3.86 8.44
C LEU A 33 -3.77 3.68 7.26
N LEU A 34 -3.24 3.21 6.13
CA LEU A 34 -4.00 2.77 4.97
C LEU A 34 -3.82 1.26 4.85
N TRP A 35 -4.93 0.54 4.71
CA TRP A 35 -4.93 -0.89 4.51
C TRP A 35 -5.78 -1.25 3.30
N ASP A 36 -5.23 -2.05 2.39
CA ASP A 36 -5.91 -2.52 1.18
C ASP A 36 -6.95 -3.63 1.44
N LYS A 37 -7.14 -4.02 2.71
CA LYS A 37 -7.97 -5.17 3.16
C LYS A 37 -7.39 -6.54 2.82
N GLY A 38 -6.21 -6.57 2.20
CA GLY A 38 -5.38 -7.74 1.95
C GLY A 38 -4.11 -7.66 2.80
N THR A 39 -2.96 -7.57 2.15
CA THR A 39 -1.65 -7.66 2.79
C THR A 39 -0.86 -6.35 2.77
N SER A 40 -1.34 -5.29 2.13
CA SER A 40 -0.61 -4.02 2.02
C SER A 40 -1.04 -3.03 3.10
N ILE A 41 -0.08 -2.62 3.93
CA ILE A 41 -0.27 -1.58 4.95
C ILE A 41 0.68 -0.43 4.64
N PHE A 42 0.15 0.79 4.60
CA PHE A 42 0.93 2.02 4.44
C PHE A 42 0.76 2.89 5.69
N LEU A 43 1.88 3.32 6.25
CA LEU A 43 1.92 4.22 7.39
C LEU A 43 2.38 5.60 6.93
N ARG A 44 1.60 6.62 7.23
CA ARG A 44 1.97 8.03 7.01
C ARG A 44 2.11 8.72 8.36
N LEU A 45 3.28 9.28 8.60
CA LEU A 45 3.65 9.97 9.83
C LEU A 45 3.86 11.46 9.57
N SER A 46 3.45 12.30 10.52
CA SER A 46 3.82 13.73 10.50
C SER A 46 5.32 13.91 10.64
N PRO A 47 5.92 14.92 9.96
CA PRO A 47 7.32 15.30 10.15
C PRO A 47 7.71 15.54 11.63
N GLU A 48 6.76 15.76 12.53
CA GLU A 48 7.02 15.84 13.98
C GLU A 48 7.60 14.55 14.59
N PHE A 49 7.42 13.40 13.93
CA PHE A 49 7.96 12.10 14.33
C PHE A 49 9.36 11.82 13.76
N LYS A 50 9.93 12.75 13.00
CA LYS A 50 11.23 12.58 12.35
C LYS A 50 12.33 12.30 13.38
N GLY A 51 13.03 11.17 13.23
CA GLY A 51 14.05 10.70 14.18
C GLY A 51 13.52 10.30 15.56
N ARG A 52 12.20 10.15 15.74
CA ARG A 52 11.56 9.80 17.03
C ARG A 52 10.87 8.44 17.00
N VAL A 53 10.95 7.72 15.89
CA VAL A 53 10.40 6.39 15.72
C VAL A 53 11.52 5.37 15.57
N CYS A 54 11.16 4.10 15.71
CA CYS A 54 12.05 2.98 15.52
C CYS A 54 11.21 1.75 15.19
N GLY A 55 11.83 0.74 14.59
CA GLY A 55 11.17 -0.51 14.23
C GLY A 55 11.55 -0.97 12.84
N LEU A 56 10.74 -1.87 12.28
CA LEU A 56 10.96 -2.43 10.94
C LEU A 56 10.87 -1.39 9.81
N CYS A 57 10.22 -0.25 10.05
CA CYS A 57 10.13 0.87 9.10
C CYS A 57 11.27 1.89 9.25
N GLY A 58 12.33 1.56 10.01
CA GLY A 58 13.45 2.46 10.25
C GLY A 58 13.17 3.51 11.33
N ASN A 59 13.95 4.60 11.31
CA ASN A 59 13.89 5.67 12.32
C ASN A 59 13.32 7.00 11.80
N PHE A 60 13.01 7.07 10.50
CA PHE A 60 12.45 8.23 9.81
C PHE A 60 13.29 9.50 10.02
N ASP A 61 14.59 9.47 9.77
CA ASP A 61 15.49 10.63 9.90
C ASP A 61 16.03 11.19 8.56
N ASP A 62 15.50 10.71 7.44
CA ASP A 62 15.96 10.92 6.04
C ASP A 62 17.31 10.26 5.69
N ASN A 63 17.84 9.37 6.53
CA ASN A 63 19.10 8.66 6.27
C ASN A 63 18.90 7.13 6.19
N ALA A 64 18.68 6.63 4.98
CA ALA A 64 18.49 5.19 4.75
C ALA A 64 19.68 4.29 5.18
N LEU A 65 20.87 4.85 5.41
CA LEU A 65 22.06 4.08 5.81
C LEU A 65 22.00 3.58 7.26
N ASN A 66 21.13 4.15 8.09
CA ASN A 66 21.00 3.75 9.50
C ASN A 66 19.64 3.11 9.83
N ASP A 67 18.78 2.88 8.84
CA ASP A 67 17.45 2.32 9.06
C ASP A 67 17.49 0.89 9.63
N PHE A 68 18.56 0.14 9.37
CA PHE A 68 18.82 -1.16 10.01
C PHE A 68 19.42 -1.00 11.41
N THR A 69 18.76 -0.19 12.24
CA THR A 69 19.06 -0.06 13.67
C THR A 69 18.27 -1.10 14.46
N THR A 70 18.98 -1.93 15.22
CA THR A 70 18.38 -2.98 16.05
C THR A 70 17.68 -2.40 17.30
N ARG A 71 16.89 -3.22 17.99
CA ARG A 71 16.28 -2.86 19.29
C ARG A 71 17.33 -2.44 20.36
N SER A 72 18.56 -2.94 20.25
CA SER A 72 19.69 -2.56 21.11
C SER A 72 20.45 -1.31 20.64
N GLN A 73 19.93 -0.58 19.65
CA GLN A 73 20.51 0.64 19.09
C GLN A 73 21.82 0.44 18.31
N SER A 74 22.07 -0.78 17.84
CA SER A 74 23.21 -1.09 16.97
C SER A 74 22.80 -0.97 15.50
N VAL A 75 23.58 -0.28 14.68
CA VAL A 75 23.39 -0.30 13.22
C VAL A 75 24.08 -1.54 12.65
N VAL A 76 23.33 -2.34 11.91
CA VAL A 76 23.80 -3.61 11.35
C VAL A 76 23.64 -3.64 9.83
N GLY A 77 24.49 -4.41 9.15
CA GLY A 77 24.40 -4.61 7.70
C GLY A 77 23.52 -5.79 7.29
N ASP A 78 23.23 -6.70 8.23
CA ASP A 78 22.45 -7.91 7.97
C ASP A 78 20.96 -7.69 8.26
N VAL A 79 20.12 -7.97 7.26
CA VAL A 79 18.65 -7.76 7.35
C VAL A 79 17.97 -8.75 8.30
N LEU A 80 18.50 -9.97 8.46
CA LEU A 80 17.96 -10.97 9.37
C LEU A 80 18.29 -10.61 10.82
N GLU A 81 19.51 -10.15 11.08
CA GLU A 81 19.89 -9.60 12.39
C GLU A 81 18.98 -8.43 12.78
N PHE A 82 18.79 -7.48 11.85
CA PHE A 82 17.87 -6.35 12.04
C PHE A 82 16.45 -6.83 12.33
N GLY A 83 15.85 -7.65 11.45
CA GLY A 83 14.47 -8.09 11.56
C GLY A 83 14.19 -8.92 12.82
N ASN A 84 15.09 -9.86 13.15
CA ASN A 84 14.95 -10.71 14.33
C ASN A 84 15.09 -9.92 15.64
N SER A 85 15.82 -8.80 15.65
CA SER A 85 15.92 -7.93 16.84
C SER A 85 14.59 -7.26 17.22
N TRP A 86 13.66 -7.13 16.25
CA TRP A 86 12.37 -6.46 16.43
C TRP A 86 11.23 -7.38 16.83
N LYS A 87 11.45 -8.70 16.95
CA LYS A 87 10.42 -9.64 17.42
C LYS A 87 9.81 -9.20 18.75
N PHE A 88 8.49 -9.35 18.88
CA PHE A 88 7.79 -8.98 20.10
C PHE A 88 8.08 -9.96 21.24
N SER A 89 7.94 -11.26 20.97
CA SER A 89 8.22 -12.31 21.95
C SER A 89 9.60 -12.93 21.71
N PRO A 90 10.42 -13.10 22.76
CA PRO A 90 11.67 -13.83 22.65
C PRO A 90 11.46 -15.32 22.34
N SER A 91 10.27 -15.87 22.60
CA SER A 91 9.93 -17.25 22.28
C SER A 91 9.70 -17.51 20.79
N CYS A 92 9.54 -16.45 19.99
CA CYS A 92 9.47 -16.60 18.54
C CYS A 92 10.83 -17.04 17.99
N PRO A 93 10.87 -18.07 17.14
CA PRO A 93 12.11 -18.49 16.49
C PRO A 93 12.62 -17.37 15.59
N ASP A 94 13.93 -17.32 15.42
CA ASP A 94 14.54 -16.39 14.48
C ASP A 94 14.19 -16.79 13.04
N ALA A 95 13.83 -15.80 12.23
CA ALA A 95 13.62 -15.95 10.81
C ALA A 95 14.93 -16.35 10.14
N GLN A 96 14.84 -17.31 9.22
CA GLN A 96 15.94 -17.74 8.37
C GLN A 96 15.97 -16.93 7.08
N ALA A 97 17.07 -17.02 6.34
CA ALA A 97 17.18 -16.42 5.02
C ALA A 97 15.99 -16.87 4.14
N PRO A 98 15.26 -15.92 3.53
CA PRO A 98 14.13 -16.25 2.68
C PRO A 98 14.61 -17.10 1.50
N LYS A 99 13.93 -18.23 1.28
CA LYS A 99 14.15 -19.06 0.10
C LYS A 99 13.38 -18.46 -1.06
N ASP A 100 13.96 -18.49 -2.26
CA ASP A 100 13.26 -18.07 -3.48
C ASP A 100 11.99 -18.93 -3.70
N PRO A 101 10.78 -18.34 -3.63
CA PRO A 101 9.54 -19.07 -3.83
C PRO A 101 9.42 -19.67 -5.22
N CYS A 102 10.00 -19.06 -6.24
CA CYS A 102 10.00 -19.61 -7.60
C CYS A 102 10.92 -20.82 -7.75
N THR A 103 11.90 -21.00 -6.86
CA THR A 103 12.70 -22.23 -6.79
C THR A 103 11.94 -23.35 -6.08
N ALA A 104 11.14 -23.02 -5.06
CA ALA A 104 10.26 -23.98 -4.39
C ALA A 104 9.07 -24.40 -5.28
N ASN A 105 8.53 -23.45 -6.06
CA ASN A 105 7.36 -23.61 -6.94
C ASN A 105 7.71 -23.32 -8.41
N PRO A 106 8.59 -24.12 -9.05
CA PRO A 106 9.09 -23.82 -10.40
C PRO A 106 8.00 -23.82 -11.49
N TYR A 107 6.93 -24.58 -11.30
CA TYR A 107 5.79 -24.64 -12.22
C TYR A 107 5.03 -23.29 -12.32
N ARG A 108 5.16 -22.41 -11.32
CA ARG A 108 4.51 -21.09 -11.30
C ARG A 108 5.35 -20.00 -11.96
N ARG A 109 6.67 -20.20 -12.07
CA ARG A 109 7.63 -19.17 -12.49
C ARG A 109 7.27 -18.52 -13.83
N SER A 110 6.97 -19.31 -14.86
CA SER A 110 6.63 -18.80 -16.19
C SER A 110 5.35 -17.95 -16.18
N TRP A 111 4.36 -18.36 -15.38
CA TRP A 111 3.12 -17.59 -15.21
C TRP A 111 3.40 -16.28 -14.46
N ALA A 112 4.11 -16.34 -13.34
CA ALA A 112 4.48 -15.18 -12.52
C ALA A 112 5.24 -14.13 -13.34
N GLN A 113 6.31 -14.53 -14.04
CA GLN A 113 7.10 -13.64 -14.89
C GLN A 113 6.26 -13.01 -16.00
N LYS A 114 5.35 -13.78 -16.62
CA LYS A 114 4.46 -13.27 -17.67
C LYS A 114 3.48 -12.24 -17.12
N GLN A 115 2.79 -12.53 -16.01
CA GLN A 115 1.81 -11.60 -15.45
C GLN A 115 2.48 -10.33 -14.92
N CYS A 116 3.54 -10.48 -14.12
CA CYS A 116 4.28 -9.36 -13.53
C CYS A 116 5.01 -8.48 -14.57
N SER A 117 5.17 -8.95 -15.81
CA SER A 117 5.78 -8.14 -16.90
C SER A 117 5.03 -6.84 -17.19
N ILE A 118 3.75 -6.72 -16.78
CA ILE A 118 2.99 -5.47 -16.88
C ILE A 118 3.70 -4.29 -16.20
N ILE A 119 4.42 -4.53 -15.09
CA ILE A 119 5.18 -3.50 -14.36
C ILE A 119 6.23 -2.85 -15.27
N ASN A 120 6.84 -3.63 -16.17
CA ASN A 120 7.85 -3.15 -17.11
C ASN A 120 7.25 -2.82 -18.50
N ALA A 121 5.95 -2.96 -18.68
CA ALA A 121 5.29 -2.71 -19.96
C ALA A 121 5.04 -1.22 -20.20
N VAL A 122 4.65 -0.89 -21.44
CA VAL A 122 4.27 0.46 -21.86
C VAL A 122 3.20 1.10 -20.96
N THR A 123 2.31 0.29 -20.37
CA THR A 123 1.29 0.73 -19.41
C THR A 123 1.87 1.57 -18.28
N PHE A 124 3.06 1.22 -17.78
CA PHE A 124 3.74 1.91 -16.68
C PHE A 124 4.93 2.78 -17.13
N SER A 125 5.15 2.95 -18.44
CA SER A 125 6.32 3.65 -18.99
C SER A 125 6.57 5.04 -18.40
N ALA A 126 5.51 5.82 -18.16
CA ALA A 126 5.61 7.14 -17.55
C ALA A 126 6.12 7.10 -16.09
N CYS A 127 5.95 5.99 -15.38
CA CYS A 127 6.36 5.83 -14.00
C CYS A 127 7.77 5.24 -13.84
N HIS A 128 8.30 4.57 -14.88
CA HIS A 128 9.61 3.89 -14.83
C HIS A 128 10.76 4.83 -14.43
N ALA A 129 10.66 6.13 -14.76
CA ALA A 129 11.66 7.13 -14.39
C ALA A 129 11.59 7.57 -12.91
N HIS A 130 10.49 7.29 -12.21
CA HIS A 130 10.20 7.82 -10.87
C HIS A 130 10.29 6.76 -9.77
N VAL A 131 9.93 5.51 -10.08
CA VAL A 131 9.86 4.42 -9.10
C VAL A 131 10.80 3.27 -9.50
N ARG A 132 11.58 2.78 -8.55
CA ARG A 132 12.61 1.74 -8.75
C ARG A 132 11.99 0.40 -9.17
N GLY A 133 12.75 -0.41 -9.90
CA GLY A 133 12.31 -1.71 -10.42
C GLY A 133 12.15 -2.86 -9.41
N VAL A 134 12.25 -2.61 -8.10
CA VAL A 134 12.15 -3.67 -7.06
C VAL A 134 10.78 -4.36 -7.04
N TYR A 135 9.74 -3.70 -7.55
CA TYR A 135 8.38 -4.21 -7.60
C TYR A 135 8.21 -5.39 -8.57
N TYR A 136 9.00 -5.48 -9.64
CA TYR A 136 8.91 -6.62 -10.56
C TYR A 136 9.33 -7.92 -9.87
N GLU A 137 10.49 -7.93 -9.22
CA GLU A 137 10.99 -9.12 -8.52
C GLU A 137 10.09 -9.49 -7.32
N ALA A 138 9.57 -8.49 -6.59
CA ALA A 138 8.60 -8.71 -5.53
C ALA A 138 7.32 -9.37 -6.06
N CYS A 139 6.75 -8.85 -7.16
CA CYS A 139 5.58 -9.44 -7.81
C CYS A 139 5.82 -10.89 -8.23
N VAL A 140 6.99 -11.19 -8.84
CA VAL A 140 7.32 -12.55 -9.28
C VAL A 140 7.46 -13.50 -8.09
N SER A 141 8.13 -13.05 -7.02
CA SER A 141 8.26 -13.79 -5.76
C SER A 141 6.89 -14.11 -5.16
N ASP A 142 6.01 -13.12 -5.01
CA ASP A 142 4.68 -13.29 -4.41
C ASP A 142 3.79 -14.20 -5.26
N ALA A 143 3.80 -14.01 -6.57
CA ALA A 143 3.03 -14.83 -7.52
C ALA A 143 3.49 -16.31 -7.54
N CYS A 144 4.77 -16.58 -7.25
CA CYS A 144 5.29 -17.94 -7.05
C CYS A 144 4.98 -18.51 -5.67
N ALA A 145 4.91 -17.66 -4.64
CA ALA A 145 4.61 -18.08 -3.26
C ALA A 145 3.12 -18.41 -3.04
N CYS A 146 2.21 -17.75 -3.76
CA CYS A 146 0.78 -18.00 -3.66
C CYS A 146 0.37 -19.27 -4.44
N ASP A 147 0.58 -20.43 -3.83
CA ASP A 147 0.39 -21.77 -4.41
C ASP A 147 -0.86 -22.53 -3.93
N SER A 148 -1.58 -21.98 -2.95
CA SER A 148 -2.73 -22.60 -2.27
C SER A 148 -4.09 -22.05 -2.74
N GLY A 149 -4.11 -21.33 -3.87
CA GLY A 149 -5.26 -20.63 -4.43
C GLY A 149 -5.22 -19.13 -4.13
N GLY A 150 -5.92 -18.32 -4.94
CA GLY A 150 -5.84 -16.86 -4.85
C GLY A 150 -4.69 -16.23 -5.65
N ASP A 151 -4.08 -16.97 -6.57
CA ASP A 151 -2.93 -16.57 -7.40
C ASP A 151 -3.05 -15.17 -8.02
N ARG A 152 -4.26 -14.82 -8.48
CA ARG A 152 -4.53 -13.52 -9.06
C ARG A 152 -4.52 -12.41 -8.02
N GLU A 153 -4.91 -12.69 -6.78
CA GLU A 153 -4.95 -11.70 -5.70
C GLU A 153 -3.54 -11.20 -5.37
N CYS A 154 -2.57 -12.11 -5.15
CA CYS A 154 -1.18 -11.72 -4.87
C CYS A 154 -0.56 -10.90 -6.01
N PHE A 155 -0.78 -11.32 -7.26
CA PHE A 155 -0.40 -10.56 -8.44
C PHE A 155 -1.04 -9.16 -8.47
N CYS A 156 -2.36 -9.07 -8.26
CA CYS A 156 -3.08 -7.81 -8.29
C CYS A 156 -2.64 -6.86 -7.18
N THR A 157 -2.37 -7.38 -5.98
CA THR A 157 -1.86 -6.60 -4.85
C THR A 157 -0.47 -6.05 -5.13
N ALA A 158 0.44 -6.86 -5.68
CA ALA A 158 1.79 -6.41 -6.02
C ALA A 158 1.79 -5.31 -7.11
N VAL A 159 0.96 -5.46 -8.14
CA VAL A 159 0.83 -4.43 -9.20
C VAL A 159 0.13 -3.18 -8.68
N ALA A 160 -0.88 -3.31 -7.81
CA ALA A 160 -1.54 -2.17 -7.17
C ALA A 160 -0.57 -1.37 -6.30
N ALA A 161 0.34 -2.04 -5.56
CA ALA A 161 1.37 -1.37 -4.77
C ALA A 161 2.32 -0.55 -5.65
N TYR A 162 2.70 -1.06 -6.83
CA TYR A 162 3.48 -0.28 -7.80
C TYR A 162 2.71 0.91 -8.35
N ALA A 163 1.44 0.74 -8.72
CA ALA A 163 0.58 1.83 -9.18
C ALA A 163 0.39 2.91 -8.11
N GLN A 164 0.28 2.53 -6.84
CA GLN A 164 0.22 3.48 -5.73
C GLN A 164 1.54 4.26 -5.58
N ALA A 165 2.69 3.59 -5.66
CA ALA A 165 3.99 4.26 -5.63
C ALA A 165 4.16 5.26 -6.81
N CYS A 166 3.67 4.89 -8.00
CA CYS A 166 3.61 5.80 -9.14
C CYS A 166 2.75 7.02 -8.84
N HIS A 167 1.57 6.82 -8.26
CA HIS A 167 0.66 7.90 -7.89
C HIS A 167 1.29 8.85 -6.86
N GLU A 168 1.97 8.31 -5.85
CA GLU A 168 2.70 9.10 -4.84
C GLU A 168 3.86 9.89 -5.46
N ALA A 169 4.46 9.39 -6.54
CA ALA A 169 5.44 10.12 -7.34
C ALA A 169 4.81 11.10 -8.35
N GLY A 170 3.48 11.27 -8.35
CA GLY A 170 2.76 12.20 -9.21
C GLY A 170 2.31 11.63 -10.56
N VAL A 171 2.49 10.33 -10.80
CA VAL A 171 2.13 9.67 -12.07
C VAL A 171 0.90 8.78 -11.88
N CYS A 172 -0.23 9.20 -12.43
CA CYS A 172 -1.44 8.39 -12.42
C CYS A 172 -1.42 7.33 -13.53
N VAL A 173 -1.59 6.05 -13.18
CA VAL A 173 -1.57 4.92 -14.14
C VAL A 173 -2.87 4.13 -14.05
N SER A 174 -3.61 4.04 -15.16
CA SER A 174 -4.77 3.15 -15.29
C SER A 174 -4.35 1.80 -15.87
N TRP A 175 -4.18 0.80 -15.00
CA TRP A 175 -3.59 -0.49 -15.38
C TRP A 175 -4.58 -1.67 -15.40
N ARG A 176 -5.70 -1.56 -14.69
CA ARG A 176 -6.73 -2.62 -14.63
C ARG A 176 -7.51 -2.69 -15.94
N THR A 177 -7.85 -3.90 -16.34
CA THR A 177 -8.70 -4.20 -17.51
C THR A 177 -9.67 -5.33 -17.17
N PRO A 178 -10.68 -5.64 -18.02
CA PRO A 178 -11.56 -6.79 -17.78
C PRO A 178 -10.81 -8.12 -17.60
N ASP A 179 -9.65 -8.27 -18.24
CA ASP A 179 -8.82 -9.48 -18.18
C ASP A 179 -7.74 -9.42 -17.10
N ILE A 180 -7.37 -8.22 -16.65
CA ILE A 180 -6.29 -7.97 -15.68
C ILE A 180 -6.87 -7.25 -14.46
N CYS A 181 -7.01 -8.01 -13.36
CA CYS A 181 -7.42 -7.49 -12.06
C CYS A 181 -8.70 -6.61 -12.10
N PRO A 182 -9.81 -7.12 -12.69
CA PRO A 182 -11.02 -6.32 -12.88
C PRO A 182 -11.61 -5.84 -11.55
N LEU A 183 -12.19 -4.64 -11.57
CA LEU A 183 -12.96 -4.07 -10.46
C LEU A 183 -14.42 -3.86 -10.87
N PHE A 184 -15.34 -4.44 -10.11
CA PHE A 184 -16.79 -4.40 -10.37
C PHE A 184 -17.42 -3.19 -9.67
N CYS A 185 -17.14 -1.99 -10.18
CA CYS A 185 -17.68 -0.75 -9.59
C CYS A 185 -19.18 -0.56 -9.86
N ASP A 186 -19.66 -1.13 -10.96
CA ASP A 186 -21.05 -1.09 -11.40
C ASP A 186 -22.00 -1.86 -10.48
N TYR A 187 -21.48 -2.81 -9.72
CA TYR A 187 -22.21 -3.51 -8.66
C TYR A 187 -22.89 -2.55 -7.67
N TYR A 188 -22.31 -1.38 -7.43
CA TYR A 188 -22.83 -0.38 -6.51
C TYR A 188 -23.90 0.54 -7.12
N ASN A 189 -24.18 0.42 -8.43
CA ASN A 189 -25.16 1.25 -9.10
C ASN A 189 -26.60 0.75 -8.86
N PRO A 190 -27.52 1.65 -8.48
CA PRO A 190 -28.95 1.36 -8.61
C PRO A 190 -29.32 1.02 -10.06
N LYS A 191 -30.36 0.20 -10.26
CA LYS A 191 -30.81 -0.17 -11.61
C LYS A 191 -31.12 1.06 -12.45
N GLY A 192 -30.47 1.18 -13.61
CA GLY A 192 -30.64 2.31 -14.53
C GLY A 192 -29.80 3.54 -14.21
N HIS A 193 -28.98 3.49 -13.16
CA HIS A 193 -28.05 4.55 -12.78
C HIS A 193 -26.60 4.15 -13.12
N CYS A 194 -25.76 5.15 -13.37
CA CYS A 194 -24.33 4.96 -13.61
C CYS A 194 -23.58 6.04 -12.83
N GLU A 195 -23.49 5.82 -11.52
CA GLU A 195 -22.92 6.80 -10.60
C GLU A 195 -21.57 6.30 -10.07
N TRP A 196 -21.40 5.00 -9.85
CA TRP A 196 -20.14 4.41 -9.42
C TRP A 196 -19.25 4.05 -10.61
N HIS A 197 -18.03 4.58 -10.60
CA HIS A 197 -17.02 4.37 -11.63
C HIS A 197 -15.67 4.02 -11.02
N TYR A 198 -14.87 3.26 -11.75
CA TYR A 198 -13.46 3.05 -11.42
C TYR A 198 -12.69 4.36 -11.56
N GLN A 199 -11.92 4.72 -10.54
CA GLN A 199 -10.98 5.82 -10.55
C GLN A 199 -9.59 5.27 -10.22
N PRO A 200 -8.66 5.19 -11.20
CA PRO A 200 -7.36 4.54 -11.01
C PRO A 200 -6.49 5.22 -9.95
N CYS A 201 -6.67 6.53 -9.78
CA CYS A 201 -5.92 7.36 -8.82
C CYS A 201 -6.87 8.18 -7.96
N GLY A 202 -8.06 7.62 -7.69
CA GLY A 202 -9.11 8.26 -6.92
C GLY A 202 -9.51 9.64 -7.42
N ALA A 203 -10.10 10.44 -6.54
CA ALA A 203 -10.39 11.84 -6.78
C ALA A 203 -9.63 12.72 -5.77
N PRO A 204 -9.43 14.01 -6.10
CA PRO A 204 -8.97 14.99 -5.12
C PRO A 204 -9.84 14.96 -3.87
N CYS A 205 -9.28 15.44 -2.75
CA CYS A 205 -10.00 15.58 -1.50
C CYS A 205 -11.30 16.39 -1.68
N LEU A 206 -12.45 15.72 -1.63
CA LEU A 206 -13.75 16.38 -1.71
C LEU A 206 -14.39 16.53 -0.34
N ARG A 207 -15.25 17.54 -0.22
CA ARG A 207 -16.11 17.69 0.96
C ARG A 207 -17.13 16.57 0.97
N THR A 208 -17.28 15.90 2.12
CA THR A 208 -18.31 14.88 2.35
C THR A 208 -19.16 15.28 3.54
N CYS A 209 -20.32 14.66 3.75
CA CYS A 209 -21.12 14.94 4.96
C CYS A 209 -20.35 14.64 6.26
N ARG A 210 -19.41 13.68 6.23
CA ARG A 210 -18.53 13.35 7.36
C ARG A 210 -17.32 14.29 7.48
N ASN A 211 -16.86 14.86 6.37
CA ASN A 211 -15.80 15.87 6.34
C ASN A 211 -16.24 17.10 5.53
N PRO A 212 -17.07 17.98 6.12
CA PRO A 212 -17.61 19.14 5.41
C PRO A 212 -16.54 20.19 5.11
N ARG A 213 -15.41 20.17 5.83
CA ARG A 213 -14.27 21.07 5.59
C ARG A 213 -13.38 20.62 4.44
N GLY A 214 -13.41 19.33 4.08
CA GLY A 214 -12.55 18.75 3.04
C GLY A 214 -11.07 18.75 3.41
N GLN A 215 -10.75 18.89 4.70
CA GLN A 215 -9.37 18.84 5.21
C GLN A 215 -9.07 17.39 5.60
N TYR A 216 -8.10 16.78 4.93
CA TYR A 216 -7.69 15.40 5.20
C TYR A 216 -6.29 15.41 5.79
N LEU A 217 -6.08 14.60 6.83
CA LEU A 217 -4.75 14.41 7.39
C LEU A 217 -3.88 13.70 6.33
N HIS A 218 -2.66 14.20 6.12
CA HIS A 218 -1.70 13.69 5.11
C HIS A 218 -2.21 13.63 3.66
N ASP A 219 -3.23 14.45 3.33
CA ASP A 219 -3.89 14.46 2.01
C ASP A 219 -4.21 13.05 1.50
N VAL A 220 -4.68 12.17 2.40
CA VAL A 220 -5.05 10.78 2.06
C VAL A 220 -6.37 10.78 1.28
N CYS A 221 -6.21 11.10 0.00
CA CYS A 221 -7.16 11.17 -1.09
C CYS A 221 -6.46 10.58 -2.33
N GLY A 222 -7.18 10.47 -3.46
CA GLY A 222 -6.56 9.92 -4.67
C GLY A 222 -6.22 8.42 -4.62
N LEU A 223 -6.84 7.66 -3.72
CA LEU A 223 -6.63 6.21 -3.66
C LEU A 223 -7.46 5.50 -4.73
N GLU A 224 -6.86 4.49 -5.36
CA GLU A 224 -7.52 3.64 -6.35
C GLU A 224 -8.82 3.04 -5.81
N GLY A 225 -9.89 3.07 -6.60
CA GLY A 225 -11.07 2.25 -6.33
C GLY A 225 -12.35 2.75 -6.99
N ALA A 226 -13.47 2.17 -6.55
CA ALA A 226 -14.80 2.58 -6.96
C ALA A 226 -15.19 3.92 -6.32
N ARG A 227 -15.79 4.81 -7.10
CA ARG A 227 -16.24 6.11 -6.61
C ARG A 227 -17.58 6.52 -7.21
N HIS A 228 -18.44 7.07 -6.35
CA HIS A 228 -19.67 7.76 -6.72
C HIS A 228 -19.37 9.12 -7.39
N GLY A 229 -19.68 9.23 -8.67
CA GLY A 229 -19.79 10.45 -9.45
C GLY A 229 -21.21 10.98 -9.39
N GLY A 230 -21.54 11.72 -8.33
CA GLY A 230 -22.69 12.62 -8.37
C GLY A 230 -22.48 13.69 -9.45
N LEU A 231 -23.50 13.90 -10.29
CA LEU A 231 -23.50 14.88 -11.38
C LEU A 231 -22.90 16.24 -10.95
N HIS A 232 -21.72 16.60 -11.47
CA HIS A 232 -21.30 17.98 -11.79
C HIS A 232 -19.90 18.05 -12.45
N LEU A 233 -19.57 17.12 -13.34
CA LEU A 233 -18.49 17.31 -14.30
C LEU A 233 -18.99 16.97 -15.70
N ARG A 234 -19.91 17.80 -16.22
CA ARG A 234 -19.97 17.97 -17.68
C ARG A 234 -18.70 18.72 -18.06
N PRO A 235 -17.85 18.17 -18.95
CA PRO A 235 -16.82 18.97 -19.59
C PRO A 235 -17.53 20.10 -20.34
N LEU A 236 -17.30 21.35 -19.96
CA LEU A 236 -17.56 22.47 -20.84
C LEU A 236 -16.46 22.46 -21.91
N TRP A 237 -16.62 21.61 -22.91
CA TRP A 237 -16.05 21.88 -24.23
C TRP A 237 -17.21 22.39 -25.07
N GLY A 238 -17.12 23.67 -25.44
CA GLY A 238 -17.99 24.30 -26.43
C GLY A 238 -17.68 23.84 -27.84
#